data_AF-A0A0X8DF94-F1
#
_entry.id   AF-A0A0X8DF94-F1
#
_cell.length_a   1.000
_cell.length_b   1.000
_cell.length_c   1.000
_cell.angle_alpha   90.00
_cell.angle_beta   90.00
_cell.angle_gamma   90.00
#
_symmetry.space_group_name_H-M   'P 1'
#
loop_
_entity.id
_entity.type
_entity.pdbx_description
1 polymer ?
#
loop_
_entity_poly.entity_id
_entity_poly.type
_entity_poly.pdbx_seq_one_letter_code
_entity_poly.pdbx_strand_id
1 'polypeptide(L)'
;MKALHGSRVVRQAADPSVCPNDQMSFLSCCGKDSFHKDLEKQMTLMFSCAVELNITNMHPNNTDPFSCEVIQKQQEAMICLTECVTKKLNLMDDSGNLKEAEVKEMTKSQLSEDWKKEIADKAVTTCIEKTKNPPAAMAAGNHKCSLKPLLFGHCIWNEIHANCPEDKKIKSTMCTFVTEAMKQYQQK
;
A
#
# COMPACT_ATOMS: atom_id res chain seq x y z
N MET A 1 21.20 14.88 -34.84
CA MET A 1 20.09 14.35 -34.00
C MET A 1 20.22 14.98 -32.62
N LYS A 2 19.30 15.89 -32.24
CA LYS A 2 19.32 16.55 -30.93
C LYS A 2 18.66 15.63 -29.90
N ALA A 3 19.41 15.18 -28.90
CA ALA A 3 18.87 14.49 -27.74
C ALA A 3 18.21 15.52 -26.81
N LEU A 4 16.88 15.49 -26.71
CA LEU A 4 16.10 16.22 -25.71
C LEU A 4 16.34 15.59 -24.34
N HIS A 5 17.36 16.04 -23.62
CA HIS A 5 17.48 15.81 -22.19
C HIS A 5 16.54 16.78 -21.49
N GLY A 6 15.28 16.37 -21.32
CA GLY A 6 14.35 17.08 -20.46
C GLY A 6 14.81 16.94 -19.01
N SER A 7 15.57 17.91 -18.50
CA SER A 7 15.84 18.03 -17.08
C SER A 7 14.51 18.05 -16.33
N ARG A 8 14.24 17.02 -15.51
CA ARG A 8 13.14 17.07 -14.54
C ARG A 8 13.43 18.23 -13.61
N VAL A 9 12.68 19.32 -13.76
CA VAL A 9 12.66 20.39 -12.77
C VAL A 9 11.94 19.83 -11.56
N VAL A 10 12.68 19.60 -10.47
CA VAL A 10 12.07 19.42 -9.15
C VAL A 10 11.29 20.69 -8.88
N ARG A 11 9.96 20.62 -8.88
CA ARG A 11 9.14 21.78 -8.48
C ARG A 11 9.42 22.01 -7.01
N GLN A 12 10.18 23.05 -6.67
CA GLN A 12 10.20 23.57 -5.32
C GLN A 12 8.77 24.03 -5.00
N ALA A 13 8.22 23.54 -3.88
CA ALA A 13 7.02 24.15 -3.33
C ALA A 13 7.35 25.64 -3.09
N ALA A 14 6.53 26.54 -3.64
CA ALA A 14 6.75 27.98 -3.53
C ALA A 14 6.71 28.47 -2.06
N ASP A 15 6.16 27.66 -1.16
CA ASP A 15 6.09 27.89 0.27
C ASP A 15 5.97 26.53 1.01
N PRO A 16 6.86 26.20 1.96
CA PRO A 16 6.78 24.97 2.77
C PRO A 16 5.49 24.82 3.56
N SER A 17 4.76 25.91 3.83
CA SER A 17 3.45 25.89 4.52
C SER A 17 2.28 25.49 3.60
N VAL A 18 2.49 25.49 2.28
CA VAL A 18 1.51 25.02 1.27
C VAL A 18 1.51 23.49 1.15
N CYS A 19 2.51 22.82 1.72
CA CYS A 19 2.42 21.41 2.07
C CYS A 19 1.82 21.35 3.49
N PRO A 20 0.49 21.33 3.66
CA PRO A 20 -0.08 21.22 4.99
C PRO A 20 0.58 20.04 5.69
N ASN A 21 1.11 20.30 6.88
CA ASN A 21 1.65 19.31 7.80
C ASN A 21 0.50 18.48 8.40
N ASP A 22 -0.49 18.15 7.58
CA ASP A 22 -1.44 17.12 7.87
C ASP A 22 -0.62 15.85 7.70
N GLN A 23 -0.35 15.21 8.83
CA GLN A 23 0.27 13.91 8.88
C GLN A 23 -0.24 13.10 7.70
N MET A 24 0.67 12.46 6.96
CA MET A 24 0.36 11.51 5.92
C MET A 24 -0.37 10.32 6.54
N SER A 25 -1.59 10.57 7.02
CA SER A 25 -2.63 9.62 7.23
C SER A 25 -2.72 8.94 5.89
N PHE A 26 -2.48 7.64 5.89
CA PHE A 26 -2.84 6.76 4.79
C PHE A 26 -4.14 7.29 4.19
N LEU A 27 -4.03 7.92 3.01
CA LEU A 27 -4.99 8.89 2.50
C LEU A 27 -6.31 8.17 2.22
N SER A 28 -7.13 8.02 3.25
CA SER A 28 -8.39 7.31 3.19
C SER A 28 -9.42 8.31 2.73
N CYS A 29 -9.69 8.31 1.42
CA CYS A 29 -10.71 9.18 0.83
C CYS A 29 -12.13 8.63 0.99
N CYS A 30 -12.24 7.50 1.68
CA CYS A 30 -13.44 6.70 1.78
C CYS A 30 -13.73 6.43 3.26
N GLY A 31 -14.80 7.02 3.78
CA GLY A 31 -15.20 6.90 5.19
C GLY A 31 -14.34 7.70 6.16
N LYS A 32 -14.53 7.43 7.46
CA LYS A 32 -13.82 8.12 8.55
C LYS A 32 -12.64 7.33 9.10
N ASP A 33 -12.60 6.03 8.81
CA ASP A 33 -11.53 5.16 9.29
C ASP A 33 -10.27 5.22 8.41
N SER A 34 -9.12 5.14 9.08
CA SER A 34 -7.86 4.67 8.51
C SER A 34 -7.91 3.16 8.31
N PHE A 35 -7.06 2.61 7.43
CA PHE A 35 -6.99 1.16 7.15
C PHE A 35 -6.53 0.30 8.34
N HIS A 36 -6.26 0.91 9.49
CA HIS A 36 -5.58 0.31 10.62
C HIS A 36 -6.26 0.76 11.90
N LYS A 37 -7.33 0.04 12.28
CA LYS A 37 -8.05 0.25 13.55
C LYS A 37 -7.11 0.20 14.77
N ASP A 38 -6.05 -0.61 14.68
CA ASP A 38 -5.03 -0.75 15.72
C ASP A 38 -3.65 -0.37 15.17
N LEU A 39 -3.49 0.93 14.88
CA LEU A 39 -2.26 1.49 14.31
C LEU A 39 -1.04 1.20 15.20
N GLU A 40 -1.17 1.27 16.52
CA GLU A 40 -0.08 1.02 17.46
C GLU A 40 0.44 -0.41 17.37
N LYS A 41 -0.45 -1.41 17.37
CA LYS A 41 -0.07 -2.81 17.23
C LYS A 41 0.58 -3.09 15.87
N GLN A 42 0.05 -2.50 14.80
CA GLN A 42 0.62 -2.66 13.47
C GLN A 42 2.01 -2.02 13.36
N MET A 43 2.19 -0.82 13.90
CA MET A 43 3.50 -0.17 13.97
C MET A 43 4.48 -1.00 14.79
N THR A 44 4.05 -1.57 15.92
CA THR A 44 4.89 -2.45 16.76
C THR A 44 5.35 -3.70 16.00
N LEU A 45 4.44 -4.35 15.28
CA LEU A 45 4.78 -5.51 14.44
C LEU A 45 5.73 -5.13 13.32
N MET A 46 5.46 -4.04 12.60
CA MET A 46 6.33 -3.51 11.56
C MET A 46 7.72 -3.18 12.11
N PHE A 47 7.83 -2.48 13.24
CA PHE A 47 9.12 -2.19 13.86
C PHE A 47 9.88 -3.46 14.25
N SER A 48 9.21 -4.45 14.84
CA SER A 48 9.87 -5.72 15.17
C SER A 48 10.41 -6.42 13.92
N CYS A 49 9.65 -6.41 12.83
CA CYS A 49 10.07 -6.97 11.55
C CYS A 49 11.20 -6.17 10.90
N ALA A 50 11.17 -4.84 10.99
CA ALA A 50 12.25 -3.99 10.48
C ALA A 50 13.57 -4.28 11.19
N VAL A 51 13.53 -4.50 12.51
CA VAL A 51 14.69 -4.91 13.31
C VAL A 51 15.19 -6.30 12.89
N GLU A 52 14.30 -7.30 12.78
CA GLU A 52 14.67 -8.67 12.37
C GLU A 52 15.27 -8.72 10.96
N LEU A 53 14.77 -7.89 10.05
CA LEU A 53 15.23 -7.80 8.67
C LEU A 53 16.43 -6.86 8.49
N ASN A 54 16.95 -6.26 9.57
CA ASN A 54 18.00 -5.24 9.53
C ASN A 54 17.72 -4.10 8.53
N ILE A 55 16.45 -3.72 8.39
CA ILE A 55 16.03 -2.61 7.54
C ILE A 55 16.41 -1.33 8.26
N THR A 56 17.54 -0.76 7.85
CA THR A 56 18.04 0.52 8.33
C THR A 56 17.97 1.55 7.20
N ASN A 57 17.45 2.74 7.51
CA ASN A 57 17.41 3.90 6.61
C ASN A 57 16.81 3.62 5.22
N MET A 58 15.47 3.52 5.14
CA MET A 58 14.75 3.48 3.85
C MET A 58 15.02 4.71 2.98
N HIS A 59 15.44 5.83 3.59
CA HIS A 59 15.91 7.04 2.91
C HIS A 59 17.35 7.31 3.33
N PRO A 60 18.35 6.86 2.56
CA PRO A 60 19.74 7.19 2.83
C PRO A 60 19.95 8.71 2.71
N ASN A 61 20.59 9.31 3.70
CA ASN A 61 20.95 10.73 3.63
C ASN A 61 21.87 10.98 2.42
N ASN A 62 21.73 12.13 1.77
CA ASN A 62 22.56 12.58 0.64
C ASN A 62 22.52 11.71 -0.63
N THR A 63 21.45 10.92 -0.84
CA THR A 63 21.23 10.15 -2.08
C THR A 63 19.93 10.62 -2.74
N ASP A 64 19.86 10.60 -4.08
CA ASP A 64 18.61 10.89 -4.80
C ASP A 64 17.55 9.82 -4.45
N PRO A 65 16.45 10.19 -3.76
CA PRO A 65 15.42 9.25 -3.37
C PRO A 65 14.66 8.64 -4.56
N PHE A 66 14.80 9.22 -5.76
CA PHE A 66 14.17 8.75 -6.99
C PHE A 66 15.13 7.98 -7.91
N SER A 67 16.34 7.69 -7.45
CA SER A 67 17.24 6.80 -8.18
C SER A 67 16.67 5.38 -8.25
N CYS A 68 16.95 4.67 -9.34
CA CYS A 68 16.44 3.31 -9.54
C CYS A 68 16.88 2.36 -8.42
N GLU A 69 18.12 2.53 -7.93
CA GLU A 69 18.68 1.73 -6.83
C GLU A 69 17.92 1.96 -5.51
N VAL A 70 17.68 3.23 -5.15
CA VAL A 70 16.94 3.56 -3.92
C VAL A 70 15.50 3.07 -4.00
N ILE A 71 14.82 3.25 -5.14
CA ILE A 71 13.45 2.75 -5.35
C ILE A 71 13.41 1.22 -5.22
N GLN A 72 14.33 0.50 -5.87
CA GLN A 72 14.39 -0.97 -5.79
C GLN A 72 14.63 -1.45 -4.35
N LYS A 73 15.54 -0.80 -3.62
CA LYS A 73 15.83 -1.13 -2.21
C LYS A 73 14.62 -0.87 -1.30
N GLN A 74 13.93 0.26 -1.48
CA GLN A 74 12.71 0.58 -0.73
C GLN A 74 11.60 -0.42 -1.04
N GLN A 75 11.40 -0.75 -2.31
CA GLN A 75 10.42 -1.74 -2.73
C GLN A 75 10.71 -3.10 -2.10
N GLU A 76 11.95 -3.60 -2.17
CA GLU A 76 12.35 -4.86 -1.54
C GLU A 76 12.12 -4.84 -0.03
N ALA A 77 12.51 -3.74 0.65
CA ALA A 77 12.31 -3.58 2.08
C ALA A 77 10.82 -3.66 2.44
N MET A 78 9.94 -2.98 1.68
CA MET A 78 8.49 -3.03 1.91
C MET A 78 7.89 -4.42 1.66
N ILE A 79 8.37 -5.14 0.64
CA ILE A 79 7.93 -6.50 0.34
C ILE A 79 8.27 -7.42 1.52
N CYS A 80 9.53 -7.43 1.96
CA CYS A 80 9.96 -8.25 3.07
C CYS A 80 9.30 -7.86 4.41
N LEU A 81 9.12 -6.56 4.66
CA LEU A 81 8.43 -6.08 5.85
C LEU A 81 7.00 -6.60 5.90
N THR A 82 6.26 -6.49 4.78
CA THR A 82 4.88 -6.95 4.69
C THR A 82 4.79 -8.47 4.83
N GLU A 83 5.71 -9.22 4.23
CA GLU A 83 5.79 -10.67 4.39
C GLU A 83 6.01 -11.06 5.86
N CYS A 84 6.98 -10.44 6.53
CA CYS A 84 7.28 -10.71 7.93
C CYS A 84 6.06 -10.47 8.83
N VAL A 85 5.38 -9.33 8.68
CA VAL A 85 4.18 -9.02 9.46
C VAL A 85 3.09 -10.07 9.20
N THR A 86 2.88 -10.44 7.94
CA THR A 86 1.87 -11.43 7.53
C THR A 86 2.16 -12.81 8.12
N LYS A 87 3.44 -13.22 8.15
CA LYS A 87 3.88 -14.46 8.81
C LYS A 87 3.65 -14.41 10.32
N LYS A 88 4.01 -13.31 10.99
CA LYS A 88 3.79 -13.15 12.44
C LYS A 88 2.32 -13.17 12.85
N LEU A 89 1.45 -12.70 11.97
CA LEU A 89 0.00 -12.76 12.13
C LEU A 89 -0.60 -14.12 11.71
N ASN A 90 0.24 -15.08 11.29
CA ASN A 90 -0.16 -16.41 10.83
C ASN A 90 -1.13 -16.39 9.63
N LEU A 91 -1.07 -15.35 8.80
CA LEU A 91 -1.98 -15.14 7.66
C LEU A 91 -1.48 -15.77 6.36
N MET A 92 -0.33 -16.42 6.39
CA MET A 92 0.34 -16.99 5.23
C MET A 92 0.95 -18.34 5.59
N ASP A 93 0.96 -19.25 4.63
CA ASP A 93 1.58 -20.57 4.75
C ASP A 93 3.10 -20.51 4.50
N ASP A 94 3.79 -21.63 4.74
CA ASP A 94 5.23 -21.75 4.53
C ASP A 94 5.64 -21.64 3.06
N SER A 95 4.68 -21.80 2.13
CA SER A 95 4.87 -21.63 0.69
C SER A 95 4.69 -20.17 0.24
N GLY A 96 4.42 -19.26 1.18
CA GLY A 96 4.24 -17.84 0.91
C GLY A 96 2.87 -17.49 0.31
N ASN A 97 1.86 -18.35 0.42
CA ASN A 97 0.46 -18.07 0.02
C ASN A 97 -0.38 -17.59 1.20
N LEU A 98 -1.27 -16.63 0.93
CA LEU A 98 -2.21 -16.14 1.92
C LEU A 98 -3.26 -17.21 2.27
N LYS A 99 -3.54 -17.38 3.56
CA LYS A 99 -4.58 -18.28 4.05
C LYS A 99 -5.92 -17.54 4.05
N GLU A 100 -6.76 -17.86 3.07
CA GLU A 100 -7.94 -17.06 2.72
C GLU A 100 -8.88 -16.78 3.90
N ALA A 101 -9.17 -17.78 4.73
CA ALA A 101 -10.07 -17.61 5.87
C ALA A 101 -9.51 -16.62 6.89
N GLU A 102 -8.21 -16.73 7.20
CA GLU A 102 -7.50 -15.91 8.16
C GLU A 102 -7.32 -14.49 7.66
N VAL A 103 -6.92 -14.29 6.39
CA VAL A 103 -6.85 -12.92 5.83
C VAL A 103 -8.24 -12.28 5.75
N LYS A 104 -9.29 -13.05 5.45
CA LYS A 104 -10.66 -12.54 5.41
C LYS A 104 -11.11 -12.02 6.78
N GLU A 105 -10.87 -12.80 7.83
CA GLU A 105 -11.18 -12.39 9.21
C GLU A 105 -10.35 -11.17 9.62
N MET A 106 -9.03 -11.21 9.36
CA MET A 106 -8.12 -10.11 9.67
C MET A 106 -8.59 -8.82 8.99
N THR A 107 -8.83 -8.85 7.67
CA THR A 107 -9.24 -7.66 6.90
C THR A 107 -10.50 -7.03 7.48
N LYS A 108 -11.50 -7.83 7.89
CA LYS A 108 -12.71 -7.30 8.55
C LYS A 108 -12.41 -6.69 9.91
N SER A 109 -11.51 -7.28 10.68
CA SER A 109 -11.17 -6.82 12.04
C SER A 109 -10.52 -5.43 12.06
N GLN A 110 -9.83 -5.05 10.97
CA GLN A 110 -9.12 -3.77 10.85
C GLN A 110 -10.01 -2.62 10.38
N LEU A 111 -11.24 -2.88 9.96
CA LEU A 111 -12.18 -1.88 9.48
C LEU A 111 -13.20 -1.59 10.58
N SER A 112 -13.44 -0.33 10.93
CA SER A 112 -14.46 0.03 11.93
C SER A 112 -15.85 0.00 11.31
N GLU A 113 -15.98 0.57 10.11
CA GLU A 113 -17.24 0.75 9.40
C GLU A 113 -17.73 -0.54 8.71
N ASP A 114 -18.94 -0.98 9.04
CA ASP A 114 -19.51 -2.24 8.53
C ASP A 114 -19.66 -2.26 7.00
N TRP A 115 -20.02 -1.14 6.39
CA TRP A 115 -20.13 -1.04 4.93
C TRP A 115 -18.78 -1.24 4.22
N LYS A 116 -17.65 -0.89 4.86
CA LYS A 116 -16.31 -1.21 4.33
C LYS A 116 -16.01 -2.70 4.45
N LYS A 117 -16.42 -3.32 5.55
CA LYS A 117 -16.26 -4.77 5.75
C LYS A 117 -16.97 -5.56 4.67
N GLU A 118 -18.15 -5.14 4.23
CA GLU A 118 -18.87 -5.79 3.12
C GLU A 118 -18.12 -5.68 1.78
N ILE A 119 -17.56 -4.51 1.46
CA ILE A 119 -16.75 -4.34 0.25
C ILE A 119 -15.51 -5.22 0.33
N ALA A 120 -14.79 -5.17 1.45
CA ALA A 120 -13.58 -5.96 1.67
C ALA A 120 -13.86 -7.46 1.62
N ASP A 121 -14.96 -7.93 2.22
CA ASP A 121 -15.38 -9.33 2.23
C ASP A 121 -15.55 -9.90 0.81
N LYS A 122 -16.20 -9.12 -0.07
CA LYS A 122 -16.39 -9.46 -1.48
C LYS A 122 -15.07 -9.41 -2.28
N ALA A 123 -14.13 -8.58 -1.84
CA ALA A 123 -12.86 -8.36 -2.51
C ALA A 123 -11.79 -9.40 -2.17
N VAL A 124 -11.83 -10.04 -0.99
CA VAL A 124 -10.74 -10.91 -0.50
C VAL A 124 -10.33 -11.97 -1.51
N THR A 125 -11.27 -12.81 -1.97
CA THR A 125 -10.97 -13.91 -2.90
C THR A 125 -10.38 -13.38 -4.21
N THR A 126 -11.00 -12.33 -4.79
CA THR A 126 -10.51 -11.67 -6.01
C THR A 126 -9.11 -11.10 -5.82
N CYS A 127 -8.84 -10.50 -4.66
CA CYS A 127 -7.54 -9.92 -4.35
C CYS A 127 -6.46 -10.97 -4.14
N ILE A 128 -6.78 -12.12 -3.52
CA ILE A 128 -5.86 -13.26 -3.42
C ILE A 128 -5.51 -13.78 -4.82
N GLU A 129 -6.51 -13.96 -5.69
CA GLU A 129 -6.28 -14.40 -7.07
C GLU A 129 -5.39 -13.42 -7.85
N LYS A 130 -5.62 -12.11 -7.71
CA LYS A 130 -4.77 -11.08 -8.32
C LYS A 130 -3.30 -11.17 -7.89
N THR A 131 -3.00 -11.65 -6.68
CA THR A 131 -1.60 -11.81 -6.23
C THR A 131 -0.80 -12.85 -7.00
N LYS A 132 -1.48 -13.79 -7.68
CA LYS A 132 -0.82 -14.85 -8.47
C LYS A 132 -0.18 -14.29 -9.74
N ASN A 133 -0.65 -13.14 -10.22
CA ASN A 133 -0.18 -12.49 -11.44
C ASN A 133 0.33 -11.08 -11.11
N PRO A 134 1.52 -10.95 -10.50
CA PRO A 134 2.08 -9.64 -10.17
C PRO A 134 2.29 -8.77 -11.42
N PRO A 135 2.09 -7.44 -11.33
CA PRO A 135 2.43 -6.54 -12.43
C PRO A 135 3.89 -6.69 -12.85
N ALA A 136 4.19 -6.62 -14.16
CA ALA A 136 5.53 -6.87 -14.69
C ALA A 136 6.63 -6.02 -14.02
N ALA A 137 6.32 -4.75 -13.70
CA ALA A 137 7.24 -3.86 -12.98
C ALA A 137 7.59 -4.35 -11.57
N MET A 138 6.66 -5.03 -10.89
CA MET A 138 6.87 -5.65 -9.58
C MET A 138 7.41 -7.07 -9.71
N ALA A 139 7.16 -7.77 -10.81
CA ALA A 139 7.66 -9.13 -11.03
C ALA A 139 9.12 -9.17 -11.51
N ALA A 140 9.61 -8.08 -12.12
CA ALA A 140 10.96 -7.99 -12.67
C ALA A 140 12.07 -7.97 -11.60
N GLY A 141 11.74 -7.75 -10.33
CA GLY A 141 12.69 -7.87 -9.24
C GLY A 141 12.89 -9.33 -8.83
N ASN A 142 14.14 -9.75 -8.65
CA ASN A 142 14.45 -11.03 -8.00
C ASN A 142 14.26 -10.87 -6.48
N HIS A 143 13.01 -10.79 -6.07
CA HIS A 143 12.61 -10.52 -4.68
C HIS A 143 12.91 -11.74 -3.81
N LYS A 144 13.55 -11.53 -2.65
CA LYS A 144 13.83 -12.59 -1.68
C LYS A 144 12.60 -12.99 -0.89
N CYS A 145 11.60 -12.11 -0.90
CA CYS A 145 10.37 -12.19 -0.14
C CYS A 145 9.15 -12.29 -1.07
N SER A 146 8.08 -12.93 -0.63
CA SER A 146 6.79 -13.05 -1.30
C SER A 146 6.16 -11.67 -1.51
N LEU A 147 5.87 -11.35 -2.76
CA LEU A 147 5.12 -10.16 -3.17
C LEU A 147 3.64 -10.19 -2.76
N LYS A 148 3.09 -11.40 -2.51
CA LYS A 148 1.64 -11.60 -2.40
C LYS A 148 0.99 -10.77 -1.29
N PRO A 149 1.55 -10.65 -0.08
CA PRO A 149 0.95 -9.84 0.97
C PRO A 149 0.83 -8.36 0.60
N LEU A 150 1.88 -7.78 -0.01
CA LEU A 150 1.87 -6.38 -0.43
C LEU A 150 0.82 -6.15 -1.53
N LEU A 151 0.77 -7.04 -2.53
CA LEU A 151 -0.22 -6.97 -3.62
C LEU A 151 -1.65 -7.12 -3.11
N PHE A 152 -1.87 -8.02 -2.15
CA PHE A 152 -3.17 -8.20 -1.51
C PHE A 152 -3.61 -6.93 -0.78
N GLY A 153 -2.72 -6.34 0.04
CA GLY A 153 -3.00 -5.09 0.75
C GLY A 153 -3.37 -3.95 -0.20
N HIS A 154 -2.58 -3.75 -1.26
CA HIS A 154 -2.90 -2.77 -2.31
C HIS A 154 -4.23 -3.06 -3.01
N CYS A 155 -4.52 -4.33 -3.30
CA CYS A 155 -5.78 -4.71 -3.94
C CYS A 155 -6.99 -4.38 -3.04
N ILE A 156 -6.98 -4.76 -1.77
CA ILE A 156 -8.07 -4.45 -0.84
C ILE A 156 -8.27 -2.94 -0.71
N TRP A 157 -7.16 -2.19 -0.62
CA TRP A 157 -7.22 -0.73 -0.57
C TRP A 157 -7.88 -0.12 -1.82
N ASN A 158 -7.52 -0.62 -3.01
CA ASN A 158 -8.12 -0.21 -4.27
C ASN A 158 -9.62 -0.57 -4.33
N GLU A 159 -10.00 -1.77 -3.92
CA GLU A 159 -11.40 -2.23 -3.98
C GLU A 159 -12.31 -1.39 -3.07
N ILE A 160 -11.85 -1.03 -1.86
CA ILE A 160 -12.58 -0.13 -0.96
C ILE A 160 -12.76 1.27 -1.58
N HIS A 161 -11.71 1.82 -2.19
CA HIS A 161 -11.78 3.17 -2.78
C HIS A 161 -12.61 3.18 -4.07
N ALA A 162 -12.46 2.19 -4.95
CA ALA A 162 -13.20 2.09 -6.20
C ALA A 162 -14.71 1.93 -5.97
N ASN A 163 -15.08 1.17 -4.94
CA ASN A 163 -16.47 0.87 -4.58
C ASN A 163 -17.00 1.77 -3.44
N CYS A 164 -16.32 2.88 -3.16
CA CYS A 164 -16.72 3.80 -2.11
C CYS A 164 -18.09 4.45 -2.39
N PRO A 165 -19.10 4.29 -1.51
CA PRO A 165 -20.40 4.93 -1.68
C PRO A 165 -20.30 6.47 -1.69
N GLU A 166 -21.07 7.14 -2.54
CA GLU A 166 -20.99 8.62 -2.71
C GLU A 166 -21.24 9.38 -1.40
N ASP A 167 -22.10 8.86 -0.51
CA ASP A 167 -22.40 9.46 0.80
C ASP A 167 -21.27 9.26 1.83
N LYS A 168 -20.33 8.36 1.57
CA LYS A 168 -19.16 8.05 2.42
C LYS A 168 -17.87 8.66 1.91
N LYS A 169 -17.85 9.23 0.71
CA LYS A 169 -16.66 9.89 0.17
C LYS A 169 -16.39 11.20 0.89
N ILE A 170 -15.12 11.41 1.22
CA ILE A 170 -14.66 12.71 1.71
C ILE A 170 -14.74 13.70 0.55
N LYS A 171 -15.53 14.76 0.71
CA LYS A 171 -15.72 15.80 -0.30
C LYS A 171 -14.53 16.75 -0.29
N SER A 172 -13.48 16.40 -1.01
CA SER A 172 -12.33 17.27 -1.28
C SER A 172 -11.86 17.07 -2.73
N THR A 173 -11.26 18.10 -3.33
CA THR A 173 -10.72 18.03 -4.69
C THR A 173 -9.73 16.87 -4.84
N MET A 174 -8.91 16.64 -3.82
CA MET A 174 -7.94 15.54 -3.78
C MET A 174 -8.66 14.18 -3.75
N CYS A 175 -9.70 14.00 -2.94
CA CYS A 175 -10.39 12.72 -2.85
C CYS A 175 -11.23 12.37 -4.07
N THR A 176 -11.77 13.37 -4.76
CA THR A 176 -12.39 13.17 -6.07
C THR A 176 -11.37 12.61 -7.06
N PHE A 177 -10.19 13.24 -7.16
CA PHE A 177 -9.11 12.78 -8.04
C PHE A 177 -8.67 11.34 -7.74
N VAL A 178 -8.43 11.01 -6.46
CA VAL A 178 -8.03 9.66 -6.04
C VAL A 178 -9.09 8.64 -6.42
N THR A 179 -10.36 8.89 -6.10
CA THR A 179 -11.45 7.93 -6.33
C THR A 179 -11.67 7.67 -7.82
N GLU A 180 -11.58 8.71 -8.66
CA GLU A 180 -11.67 8.58 -10.11
C GLU A 180 -10.49 7.81 -10.71
N ALA A 181 -9.27 8.08 -10.24
CA ALA A 181 -8.07 7.35 -10.66
C ALA A 181 -8.17 5.85 -10.33
N MET A 182 -8.72 5.48 -9.15
CA MET A 182 -8.90 4.07 -8.76
C MET A 182 -9.90 3.35 -9.65
N LYS A 183 -11.00 4.00 -10.03
CA LYS A 183 -11.98 3.42 -10.97
C LYS A 183 -11.37 3.12 -12.33
N GLN A 184 -10.48 3.99 -12.82
CA GLN A 184 -9.76 3.75 -14.08
C GLN A 184 -8.73 2.62 -13.97
N TYR A 185 -8.08 2.47 -12.80
CA TYR A 185 -7.11 1.40 -12.56
C TYR A 185 -7.76 0.01 -12.60
N GLN A 186 -9.03 -0.11 -12.19
CA GLN A 186 -9.76 -1.39 -12.28
C GLN A 186 -10.18 -1.79 -13.70
N GLN A 187 -10.15 -0.87 -14.66
CA GLN A 187 -10.55 -1.11 -16.05
C GLN A 187 -9.38 -1.52 -16.97
N LYS A 188 -8.17 -1.61 -16.42
CA LYS A 188 -6.94 -2.01 -17.12
C LYS A 188 -6.45 -3.36 -16.59
#